data_AF-A0A534VUE3-F1
#
_entry.id   AF-A0A534VUE3-F1
#
_cell.length_a   1.000
_cell.length_b   1.000
_cell.length_c   1.000
_cell.angle_alpha   90.00
_cell.angle_beta   90.00
_cell.angle_gamma   90.00
#
_symmetry.space_group_name_H-M   'P 1'
#
loop_
_entity.id
_entity.type
_entity.pdbx_description
1 polymer ?
#
loop_
_entity_poly.entity_id
_entity_poly.type
_entity_poly.pdbx_seq_one_letter_code
_entity_poly.pdbx_strand_id
1 'polypeptide(L)'
;MSSRWPFLPPRPDSIRHRLIFALDVETFAEAERLVQLLAKDVGVFKVGKQLFLHSGPEVVRMIHRYGVDVFLDLKFHDIPHTVARAGIEAARLGVRFFDLHASGSFEMMERTHAEVTRVCRREGIRRPKILAVTVLTSLRKSDLRRVGVAAEVEHQVVRLARLARKAGMDGVVTSPLEIARIRRECGRGFLIVTPGVRPARRDAPAEPDDQKRIMTPEEAMRLGA
;
A
#
# COMPACT_ATOMS: atom_id res chain seq x y z
N MET A 1 10.74 -23.43 22.19
CA MET A 1 9.72 -22.68 22.94
C MET A 1 8.88 -21.90 21.95
N SER A 2 7.57 -22.11 21.99
CA SER A 2 6.62 -21.85 20.90
C SER A 2 6.37 -20.35 20.68
N SER A 3 6.76 -19.81 19.52
CA SER A 3 6.43 -18.47 19.02
C SER A 3 4.96 -18.37 18.58
N ARG A 4 4.03 -18.68 19.49
CA ARG A 4 2.60 -18.47 19.26
C ARG A 4 2.30 -16.99 19.30
N TRP A 5 2.26 -16.41 18.11
CA TRP A 5 1.63 -15.14 17.80
C TRP A 5 0.15 -15.17 18.26
N PRO A 6 -0.37 -14.16 18.98
CA PRO A 6 -1.70 -14.21 19.58
C PRO A 6 -2.86 -13.99 18.59
N PHE A 7 -2.58 -13.65 17.32
CA PHE A 7 -3.63 -13.40 16.33
C PHE A 7 -3.66 -14.50 15.27
N LEU A 8 -4.70 -15.33 15.28
CA LEU A 8 -4.90 -16.40 14.30
C LEU A 8 -4.61 -15.92 12.87
N PRO A 9 -4.00 -16.78 12.01
CA PRO A 9 -3.86 -16.45 10.60
C PRO A 9 -5.25 -16.13 10.05
N PRO A 10 -5.42 -14.99 9.36
CA PRO A 10 -6.74 -14.54 8.93
C PRO A 10 -7.40 -15.56 8.01
N ARG A 11 -8.70 -15.82 8.20
CA ARG A 11 -9.47 -16.65 7.29
C ARG A 11 -9.50 -15.97 5.91
N PRO A 12 -9.17 -16.67 4.81
CA PRO A 12 -9.03 -16.06 3.48
C PRO A 12 -10.27 -15.33 2.93
N ASP A 13 -11.45 -15.59 3.50
CA ASP A 13 -12.75 -15.23 2.91
C ASP A 13 -13.50 -14.09 3.61
N SER A 14 -12.92 -13.42 4.61
CA SER A 14 -13.59 -12.25 5.20
C SER A 14 -13.23 -10.96 4.45
N ILE A 15 -14.24 -10.19 4.06
CA ILE A 15 -14.12 -8.84 3.46
C ILE A 15 -13.18 -7.96 4.27
N ARG A 16 -13.19 -8.13 5.60
CA ARG A 16 -12.31 -7.47 6.55
C ARG A 16 -10.83 -7.52 6.16
N HIS A 17 -10.34 -8.63 5.59
CA HIS A 17 -8.93 -8.76 5.20
C HIS A 17 -8.59 -8.19 3.82
N ARG A 18 -9.61 -7.77 3.06
CA ARG A 18 -9.49 -7.09 1.76
C ARG A 18 -9.68 -5.59 1.85
N LEU A 19 -10.21 -5.09 2.98
CA LEU A 19 -10.40 -3.67 3.24
C LEU A 19 -9.18 -3.07 3.95
N ILE A 20 -8.63 -2.01 3.37
CA ILE A 20 -7.63 -1.15 4.01
C ILE A 20 -8.32 0.19 4.29
N PHE A 21 -8.48 0.55 5.57
CA PHE A 21 -9.09 1.82 5.95
C PHE A 21 -8.04 2.93 6.06
N ALA A 22 -8.24 4.05 5.38
CA ALA A 22 -7.33 5.17 5.42
C ALA A 22 -7.55 6.05 6.66
N LEU A 23 -6.51 6.21 7.49
CA LEU A 23 -6.51 7.18 8.59
C LEU A 23 -6.03 8.54 8.08
N ASP A 24 -6.84 9.15 7.22
CA ASP A 24 -6.57 10.48 6.65
C ASP A 24 -7.16 11.55 7.59
N VAL A 25 -6.59 11.63 8.80
CA VAL A 25 -6.97 12.56 9.88
C VAL A 25 -5.77 13.35 10.38
N GLU A 26 -6.01 14.50 10.99
CA GLU A 26 -4.94 15.45 11.34
C GLU A 26 -4.23 15.11 12.65
N THR A 27 -4.93 14.46 13.59
CA THR A 27 -4.45 14.29 14.97
C THR A 27 -4.34 12.83 15.37
N PHE A 28 -3.42 12.54 16.29
CA PHE A 28 -3.27 11.22 16.91
C PHE A 28 -4.55 10.78 17.63
N ALA A 29 -5.19 11.69 18.38
CA ALA A 29 -6.39 11.39 19.16
C ALA A 29 -7.57 10.98 18.27
N GLU A 30 -7.75 11.66 17.14
CA GLU A 30 -8.78 11.28 16.17
C GLU A 30 -8.47 9.93 15.51
N ALA A 31 -7.20 9.66 15.19
CA ALA A 31 -6.79 8.37 14.67
C ALA A 31 -7.07 7.24 15.67
N GLU A 32 -6.73 7.41 16.94
CA GLU A 32 -6.99 6.42 18.00
C GLU A 32 -8.50 6.17 18.19
N ARG A 33 -9.32 7.23 18.15
CA ARG A 33 -10.79 7.10 18.19
C ARG A 33 -11.33 6.25 17.04
N LEU A 34 -10.86 6.49 15.81
CA LEU A 34 -11.28 5.70 14.64
C LEU A 34 -10.80 4.25 14.70
N VAL A 35 -9.57 4.03 15.15
CA VAL A 35 -9.02 2.69 15.34
C VAL A 35 -9.84 1.93 16.37
N GLN A 36 -10.12 2.52 17.52
CA GLN A 36 -10.96 1.91 18.55
C GLN A 36 -12.35 1.53 18.01
N LEU A 37 -12.96 2.40 17.22
CA LEU A 37 -14.28 2.18 16.63
C LEU A 37 -14.27 1.03 15.61
N LEU A 38 -13.26 0.96 14.74
CA LEU A 38 -13.27 0.13 13.54
C LEU A 38 -12.35 -1.10 13.62
N ALA A 39 -11.60 -1.29 14.71
CA ALA A 39 -10.64 -2.39 14.86
C ALA A 39 -11.26 -3.79 14.78
N LYS A 40 -12.59 -3.93 14.90
CA LYS A 40 -13.30 -5.21 14.73
C LYS A 40 -13.74 -5.48 13.28
N ASP A 41 -13.76 -4.45 12.44
CA ASP A 41 -14.31 -4.53 11.07
C ASP A 41 -13.22 -4.40 10.01
N VAL A 42 -12.11 -3.76 10.34
CA VAL A 42 -10.99 -3.48 9.44
C VAL A 42 -9.82 -4.43 9.71
N GLY A 43 -9.22 -4.97 8.65
CA GLY A 43 -8.05 -5.85 8.74
C GLY A 43 -6.73 -5.09 8.74
N VAL A 44 -6.70 -3.90 8.14
CA VAL A 44 -5.50 -3.07 7.99
C VAL A 44 -5.86 -1.59 8.04
N PHE A 45 -5.16 -0.79 8.85
CA PHE A 45 -5.23 0.67 8.75
C PHE A 45 -4.06 1.21 7.93
N LYS A 46 -4.34 2.14 7.01
CA LYS A 46 -3.34 2.86 6.23
C LYS A 46 -2.98 4.16 6.94
N VAL A 47 -1.71 4.30 7.28
CA VAL A 47 -1.14 5.54 7.82
C VAL A 47 -0.39 6.24 6.70
N GLY A 48 -0.90 7.40 6.28
CA GLY A 48 -0.28 8.23 5.25
C GLY A 48 0.74 9.22 5.81
N LYS A 49 1.37 9.98 4.90
CA LYS A 49 2.40 10.98 5.23
C LYS A 49 1.98 11.99 6.28
N GLN A 50 0.78 12.57 6.16
CA GLN A 50 0.30 13.61 7.10
C GLN A 50 0.32 13.13 8.54
N LEU A 51 -0.41 12.04 8.81
CA LEU A 51 -0.53 11.49 10.16
C LEU A 51 0.81 10.94 10.68
N PHE A 52 1.62 10.31 9.82
CA PHE A 52 2.94 9.82 10.23
C PHE A 52 3.93 10.95 10.54
N LEU A 53 3.92 12.04 9.78
CA LEU A 53 4.78 13.20 10.06
C LEU A 53 4.34 13.92 11.34
N HIS A 54 3.04 13.96 11.63
CA HIS A 54 2.53 14.55 12.86
C HIS A 54 2.82 13.67 14.10
N SER A 55 2.58 12.36 14.00
CA SER A 55 2.56 11.45 15.15
C SER A 55 3.83 10.58 15.27
N GLY A 56 4.63 10.53 14.22
CA GLY A 56 5.76 9.61 14.12
C GLY A 56 5.35 8.13 14.19
N PRO A 57 6.29 7.23 14.55
CA PRO A 57 6.02 5.79 14.67
C PRO A 57 5.03 5.42 15.79
N GLU A 58 4.65 6.35 16.66
CA GLU A 58 3.72 6.06 17.75
C GLU A 58 2.32 5.73 17.26
N VAL A 59 1.87 6.31 16.14
CA VAL A 59 0.57 5.95 15.55
C VAL A 59 0.51 4.48 15.13
N VAL A 60 1.64 3.94 14.65
CA VAL A 60 1.74 2.53 14.26
C VAL A 60 1.69 1.63 15.49
N ARG A 61 2.42 2.00 16.55
CA ARG A 61 2.38 1.30 17.83
C ARG A 61 0.99 1.32 18.44
N MET A 62 0.28 2.45 18.37
CA MET A 62 -1.09 2.58 18.80
C MET A 62 -2.01 1.58 18.10
N ILE A 63 -1.97 1.52 16.76
CA ILE A 63 -2.80 0.58 16.00
C ILE A 63 -2.51 -0.87 16.40
N HIS A 64 -1.24 -1.22 16.61
CA HIS A 64 -0.86 -2.55 17.07
C HIS A 64 -1.41 -2.89 18.47
N ARG A 65 -1.60 -1.92 19.38
CA ARG A 65 -2.24 -2.16 20.69
C ARG A 65 -3.69 -2.67 20.55
N TYR A 66 -4.36 -2.31 19.46
CA TYR A 66 -5.70 -2.80 19.13
C TYR A 66 -5.69 -4.12 18.31
N GLY A 67 -4.51 -4.69 18.05
CA GLY A 67 -4.36 -5.99 17.37
C GLY A 67 -4.65 -5.96 15.86
N VAL A 68 -4.50 -4.80 15.21
CA VAL A 68 -4.75 -4.62 13.77
C VAL A 68 -3.45 -4.36 13.01
N ASP A 69 -3.34 -4.85 11.78
CA ASP A 69 -2.17 -4.61 10.93
C ASP A 69 -2.12 -3.16 10.39
N VAL A 70 -0.92 -2.71 10.02
CA VAL A 70 -0.70 -1.38 9.40
C VAL A 70 -0.17 -1.49 7.97
N PHE A 71 -0.71 -0.65 7.08
CA PHE A 71 -0.06 -0.25 5.83
C PHE A 71 0.56 1.14 6.01
N LEU A 72 1.89 1.19 6.02
CA LEU A 72 2.66 2.42 6.05
C LEU A 72 2.80 3.01 4.64
N ASP A 73 1.97 3.99 4.31
CA ASP A 73 1.82 4.59 2.98
C ASP A 73 2.64 5.88 2.86
N LEU A 74 3.96 5.73 2.84
CA LEU A 74 4.92 6.84 2.79
C LEU A 74 5.55 7.02 1.41
N LYS A 75 5.35 6.07 0.49
CA LYS A 75 5.81 6.11 -0.90
C LYS A 75 7.30 6.45 -1.00
N PHE A 76 8.15 5.66 -0.34
CA PHE A 76 9.59 5.91 -0.31
C PHE A 76 10.17 6.06 -1.73
N HIS A 77 10.99 7.09 -1.93
CA HIS A 77 11.55 7.40 -3.24
C HIS A 77 12.82 8.22 -3.06
N ASP A 78 13.96 7.56 -3.18
CA ASP A 78 15.30 8.12 -2.98
C ASP A 78 16.33 7.17 -3.62
N ILE A 79 17.63 7.38 -3.41
CA ILE A 79 18.68 6.45 -3.83
C ILE A 79 18.52 5.06 -3.17
N PRO A 80 18.99 3.98 -3.83
CA PRO A 80 18.75 2.60 -3.38
C PRO A 80 19.08 2.31 -1.92
N HIS A 81 20.20 2.85 -1.41
CA HIS A 81 20.60 2.58 -0.02
C HIS A 81 19.64 3.21 0.99
N THR A 82 19.24 4.46 0.78
CA THR A 82 18.35 5.19 1.68
C THR A 82 16.98 4.51 1.77
N VAL A 83 16.41 4.12 0.63
CA VAL A 83 15.11 3.42 0.61
C VAL A 83 15.20 2.04 1.25
N ALA A 84 16.30 1.30 1.04
CA ALA A 84 16.49 0.01 1.71
C ALA A 84 16.55 0.17 3.24
N ARG A 85 17.22 1.20 3.75
CA ARG A 85 17.28 1.51 5.20
C ARG A 85 15.91 1.91 5.74
N ALA A 86 15.17 2.78 5.05
CA ALA A 86 13.81 3.13 5.43
C ALA A 86 12.88 1.90 5.48
N GLY A 87 13.02 0.99 4.50
CA GLY A 87 12.27 -0.27 4.46
C GLY A 87 12.62 -1.22 5.61
N ILE A 88 13.87 -1.25 6.06
CA ILE A 88 14.29 -2.02 7.25
C ILE A 88 13.60 -1.48 8.51
N GLU A 89 13.55 -0.15 8.69
CA GLU A 89 12.89 0.46 9.84
C GLU A 89 11.37 0.25 9.80
N ALA A 90 10.76 0.32 8.61
CA ALA A 90 9.35 -0.07 8.45
C ALA A 90 9.10 -1.53 8.87
N ALA A 91 9.99 -2.45 8.49
CA ALA A 91 9.88 -3.86 8.89
C ALA A 91 10.01 -4.05 10.41
N ARG A 92 10.96 -3.36 11.06
CA ARG A 92 11.15 -3.39 12.52
C ARG A 92 9.98 -2.78 13.28
N LEU A 93 9.30 -1.80 12.68
CA LEU A 93 8.07 -1.23 13.22
C LEU A 93 6.90 -2.23 13.19
N GLY A 94 7.03 -3.35 12.47
CA GLY A 94 6.07 -4.46 12.46
C GLY A 94 4.91 -4.26 11.49
N VAL A 95 5.03 -3.35 10.53
CA VAL A 95 3.94 -3.07 9.57
C VAL A 95 3.69 -4.28 8.67
N ARG A 96 2.45 -4.46 8.20
CA ARG A 96 2.11 -5.52 7.25
C ARG A 96 2.48 -5.14 5.82
N PHE A 97 2.31 -3.88 5.47
CA PHE A 97 2.65 -3.32 4.17
C PHE A 97 3.47 -2.04 4.35
N PHE A 98 4.41 -1.81 3.46
CA PHE A 98 4.90 -0.47 3.17
C PHE A 98 5.07 -0.33 1.65
N ASP A 99 5.19 0.90 1.18
CA ASP A 99 5.32 1.17 -0.25
C ASP A 99 6.49 2.09 -0.64
N LEU A 100 6.84 2.00 -1.92
CA LEU A 100 7.86 2.79 -2.58
C LEU A 100 7.42 3.16 -3.99
N HIS A 101 8.05 4.14 -4.62
CA HIS A 101 7.76 4.48 -6.00
C HIS A 101 8.50 3.58 -6.99
N ALA A 102 7.77 2.90 -7.89
CA ALA A 102 8.37 2.10 -8.97
C ALA A 102 9.23 2.95 -9.93
N SER A 103 8.97 4.26 -9.98
CA SER A 103 9.71 5.22 -10.80
C SER A 103 11.11 5.56 -10.26
N GLY A 104 11.48 5.10 -9.06
CA GLY A 104 12.81 5.35 -8.49
C GLY A 104 13.91 4.66 -9.30
N SER A 105 13.99 3.34 -9.23
CA SER A 105 14.76 2.51 -10.16
C SER A 105 14.49 1.04 -9.91
N PHE A 106 14.93 0.20 -10.85
CA PHE A 106 14.98 -1.26 -10.65
C PHE A 106 15.86 -1.62 -9.44
N GLU A 107 17.06 -1.04 -9.37
CA GLU A 107 18.04 -1.29 -8.30
C GLU A 107 17.49 -0.91 -6.93
N MET A 108 16.81 0.23 -6.82
CA MET A 108 16.19 0.69 -5.57
C MET A 108 15.19 -0.34 -5.04
N MET A 109 14.32 -0.85 -5.92
CA MET A 109 13.34 -1.86 -5.55
C MET A 109 14.00 -3.19 -5.18
N GLU A 110 14.88 -3.71 -6.04
CA GLU A 110 15.54 -5.01 -5.85
C GLU A 110 16.37 -5.02 -4.57
N ARG A 111 17.16 -3.98 -4.33
CA ARG A 111 17.97 -3.82 -3.13
C ARG A 111 17.11 -3.75 -1.88
N THR A 112 16.03 -2.96 -1.90
CA THR A 112 15.10 -2.84 -0.77
C THR A 112 14.50 -4.20 -0.41
N HIS A 113 14.03 -4.96 -1.40
CA HIS A 113 13.50 -6.30 -1.18
C HIS A 113 14.54 -7.25 -0.57
N ALA A 114 15.75 -7.28 -1.14
CA ALA A 114 16.82 -8.15 -0.68
C ALA A 114 17.26 -7.81 0.76
N GLU A 115 17.50 -6.54 1.06
CA GLU A 115 17.97 -6.10 2.38
C GLU A 115 16.91 -6.30 3.46
N VAL A 116 15.65 -5.92 3.20
CA VAL A 116 14.54 -6.14 4.13
C VAL A 116 14.35 -7.64 4.40
N THR A 117 14.37 -8.48 3.36
CA THR A 117 14.24 -9.94 3.53
C THR A 117 15.37 -10.50 4.39
N ARG A 118 16.62 -10.10 4.13
CA ARG A 118 17.79 -10.54 4.90
C ARG A 118 17.70 -10.14 6.36
N VAL A 119 17.33 -8.88 6.64
CA VAL A 119 17.18 -8.38 8.02
C VAL A 119 16.06 -9.10 8.74
N CYS A 120 14.90 -9.27 8.12
CA CYS A 120 13.76 -9.97 8.73
C CYS A 120 14.12 -11.41 9.11
N ARG A 121 14.82 -12.14 8.23
CA ARG A 121 15.31 -13.49 8.52
C ARG A 121 16.30 -13.52 9.68
N ARG A 122 17.25 -12.58 9.71
CA ARG A 122 18.28 -12.50 10.76
C ARG A 122 17.69 -12.16 12.12
N GLU A 123 16.72 -11.25 12.17
CA GLU A 123 16.12 -10.74 13.40
C GLU A 123 14.90 -11.57 13.84
N GLY A 124 14.49 -12.57 13.05
CA GLY A 124 13.33 -13.41 13.37
C GLY A 124 11.99 -12.66 13.33
N ILE A 125 11.92 -11.53 12.63
CA ILE A 125 10.71 -10.71 12.51
C ILE A 125 9.96 -11.01 11.20
N ARG A 126 8.66 -10.74 11.20
CA ARG A 126 7.82 -10.90 10.01
C ARG A 126 8.24 -9.90 8.93
N ARG A 127 8.45 -10.39 7.71
CA ARG A 127 8.72 -9.52 6.55
C ARG A 127 7.42 -8.79 6.14
N PRO A 128 7.42 -7.44 6.05
CA PRO A 128 6.32 -6.71 5.44
C PRO A 128 6.21 -7.04 3.95
N LYS A 129 5.01 -6.94 3.41
CA LYS A 129 4.79 -6.94 1.96
C LYS A 129 5.20 -5.57 1.39
N ILE A 130 6.03 -5.58 0.36
CA ILE A 130 6.60 -4.37 -0.25
C ILE A 130 5.83 -4.08 -1.53
N LEU A 131 5.12 -2.95 -1.58
CA LEU A 131 4.29 -2.55 -2.69
C LEU A 131 4.95 -1.43 -3.51
N ALA A 132 4.84 -1.51 -4.82
CA ALA A 132 5.36 -0.48 -5.70
C ALA A 132 4.24 0.42 -6.24
N VAL A 133 4.27 1.71 -5.91
CA VAL A 133 3.39 2.72 -6.48
C VAL A 133 3.76 2.91 -7.95
N THR A 134 2.79 2.73 -8.83
CA THR A 134 2.96 2.90 -10.28
C THR A 134 2.81 4.37 -10.68
N VAL A 135 1.67 4.76 -11.26
CA VAL A 135 1.32 6.16 -11.54
C VAL A 135 0.27 6.59 -10.53
N LEU A 136 0.46 7.75 -9.89
CA LEU A 136 -0.52 8.30 -8.96
C LEU A 136 -1.86 8.55 -9.68
N THR A 137 -2.96 8.21 -9.02
CA THR A 137 -4.33 8.33 -9.58
C THR A 137 -4.71 9.76 -9.97
N SER A 138 -4.01 10.76 -9.43
CA SER A 138 -4.18 12.19 -9.72
C SER A 138 -3.49 12.65 -11.02
N LEU A 139 -2.52 11.88 -11.55
CA LEU A 139 -1.72 12.26 -12.71
C LEU A 139 -2.42 11.91 -14.02
N ARG A 140 -2.43 12.87 -14.93
CA ARG A 140 -2.87 12.71 -16.32
C ARG A 140 -1.66 12.58 -17.25
N LYS A 141 -1.93 12.19 -18.49
CA LYS A 141 -0.93 12.15 -19.57
C LYS A 141 -0.15 13.46 -19.71
N SER A 142 -0.82 14.61 -19.58
CA SER A 142 -0.18 15.93 -19.62
C SER A 142 0.87 16.10 -18.54
N ASP A 143 0.60 15.61 -17.32
CA ASP A 143 1.51 15.72 -16.19
C ASP A 143 2.71 14.79 -16.38
N LEU A 144 2.47 13.57 -16.88
CA LEU A 144 3.54 12.63 -17.25
C LEU A 144 4.48 13.22 -18.31
N ARG A 145 3.93 13.88 -19.34
CA ARG A 145 4.75 14.53 -20.37
C ARG A 145 5.63 15.64 -19.79
N ARG A 146 5.11 16.44 -18.85
CA ARG A 146 5.87 17.53 -18.20
C ARG A 146 7.09 17.03 -17.42
N VAL A 147 7.04 15.80 -16.91
CA VAL A 147 8.17 15.16 -16.21
C VAL A 147 8.98 14.22 -17.11
N GLY A 148 8.84 14.33 -18.43
CA GLY A 148 9.65 13.57 -19.41
C GLY A 148 9.13 12.15 -19.72
N VAL A 149 7.94 11.78 -19.28
CA VAL A 149 7.33 10.48 -19.60
C VAL A 149 6.40 10.62 -20.80
N ALA A 150 6.85 10.15 -21.96
CA ALA A 150 6.12 10.28 -23.22
C ALA A 150 4.97 9.28 -23.43
N ALA A 151 4.99 8.16 -22.70
CA ALA A 151 4.02 7.07 -22.85
C ALA A 151 2.61 7.45 -22.34
N GLU A 152 1.59 6.74 -22.84
CA GLU A 152 0.24 6.79 -22.25
C GLU A 152 0.26 6.29 -20.80
N VAL A 153 -0.69 6.77 -19.98
CA VAL A 153 -0.75 6.46 -18.54
C VAL A 153 -0.84 4.94 -18.33
N GLU A 154 -1.71 4.26 -19.07
CA GLU A 154 -1.95 2.82 -18.94
C GLU A 154 -0.70 2.02 -19.33
N HIS A 155 0.04 2.46 -20.35
CA HIS A 155 1.30 1.83 -20.76
C HIS A 155 2.39 2.05 -19.71
N GLN A 156 2.44 3.24 -19.12
CA GLN A 156 3.39 3.55 -18.06
C GLN A 156 3.11 2.71 -16.80
N VAL A 157 1.85 2.57 -16.40
CA VAL A 157 1.44 1.74 -15.26
C VAL A 157 1.88 0.29 -15.48
N VAL A 158 1.57 -0.29 -16.63
CA VAL A 158 1.94 -1.68 -16.95
C VAL A 158 3.47 -1.85 -17.00
N ARG A 159 4.20 -0.88 -17.58
CA ARG A 159 5.67 -0.89 -17.61
C ARG A 159 6.25 -0.92 -16.19
N LEU A 160 5.76 -0.05 -15.31
CA LEU A 160 6.21 0.03 -13.91
C LEU A 160 5.82 -1.23 -13.11
N ALA A 161 4.63 -1.80 -13.34
CA ALA A 161 4.20 -3.02 -12.68
C ALA A 161 5.07 -4.24 -13.06
N ARG A 162 5.42 -4.36 -14.35
CA ARG A 162 6.37 -5.38 -14.83
C ARG A 162 7.75 -5.20 -14.22
N LEU A 163 8.22 -3.95 -14.12
CA LEU A 163 9.51 -3.62 -13.49
C LEU A 163 9.53 -4.00 -12.01
N ALA A 164 8.46 -3.65 -11.27
CA ALA A 164 8.30 -3.99 -9.86
C ALA A 164 8.29 -5.51 -9.63
N ARG A 165 7.54 -6.26 -10.45
CA ARG A 165 7.55 -7.73 -10.38
C ARG A 165 8.95 -8.29 -10.63
N LYS A 166 9.66 -7.79 -11.66
CA LYS A 166 11.03 -8.23 -11.97
C LYS A 166 11.99 -7.95 -10.81
N ALA A 167 11.80 -6.85 -10.10
CA ALA A 167 12.60 -6.47 -8.92
C ALA A 167 12.23 -7.22 -7.64
N GLY A 168 11.27 -8.16 -7.69
CA GLY A 168 10.86 -8.95 -6.53
C GLY A 168 9.86 -8.27 -5.59
N MET A 169 9.23 -7.16 -5.99
CA MET A 169 8.15 -6.55 -5.21
C MET A 169 6.99 -7.54 -5.03
N ASP A 170 6.27 -7.43 -3.91
CA ASP A 170 5.13 -8.31 -3.63
C ASP A 170 3.89 -7.92 -4.43
N GLY A 171 3.81 -6.67 -4.87
CA GLY A 171 2.68 -6.13 -5.60
C GLY A 171 2.83 -4.67 -5.95
N VAL A 172 1.73 -4.07 -6.39
CA VAL A 172 1.65 -2.66 -6.79
C VAL A 172 0.50 -1.92 -6.16
N VAL A 173 0.67 -0.61 -6.02
CA VAL A 173 -0.42 0.35 -5.82
C VAL A 173 -0.77 0.98 -7.17
N THR A 174 -2.03 0.88 -7.59
CA THR A 174 -2.52 1.40 -8.88
C THR A 174 -3.99 1.81 -8.83
N SER A 175 -4.45 2.63 -9.77
CA SER A 175 -5.88 2.86 -9.98
C SER A 175 -6.63 1.54 -10.27
N PRO A 176 -7.92 1.45 -9.91
CA PRO A 176 -8.75 0.30 -10.25
C PRO A 176 -8.89 0.05 -11.77
N LEU A 177 -8.69 1.06 -12.62
CA LEU A 177 -8.83 0.94 -14.07
C LEU A 177 -7.77 0.02 -14.71
N GLU A 178 -6.61 -0.16 -14.05
CA GLU A 178 -5.52 -0.96 -14.60
C GLU A 178 -5.47 -2.40 -14.06
N ILE A 179 -6.36 -2.79 -13.14
CA ILE A 179 -6.32 -4.11 -12.46
C ILE A 179 -6.24 -5.25 -13.48
N ALA A 180 -7.17 -5.29 -14.44
CA ALA A 180 -7.26 -6.38 -15.42
C ALA A 180 -6.00 -6.51 -16.27
N ARG A 181 -5.42 -5.37 -16.70
CA ARG A 181 -4.18 -5.35 -17.48
C ARG A 181 -3.01 -5.84 -16.64
N ILE A 182 -2.86 -5.35 -15.41
CA ILE A 182 -1.78 -5.79 -14.51
C ILE A 182 -1.91 -7.27 -14.19
N ARG A 183 -3.12 -7.79 -13.97
CA ARG A 183 -3.35 -9.23 -13.74
C ARG A 183 -2.86 -10.09 -14.88
N ARG A 184 -3.20 -9.72 -16.12
CA ARG A 184 -2.73 -10.43 -17.33
C ARG A 184 -1.20 -10.43 -17.44
N GLU A 185 -0.56 -9.30 -17.17
CA GLU A 185 0.89 -9.14 -17.37
C GLU A 185 1.73 -9.67 -16.19
N CYS A 186 1.21 -9.56 -14.97
CA CYS A 186 1.95 -9.82 -13.72
C CYS A 186 1.58 -11.15 -13.04
N GLY A 187 0.47 -11.78 -13.42
CA GLY A 187 -0.02 -13.05 -12.87
C GLY A 187 -0.90 -12.87 -11.62
N ARG A 188 -1.52 -13.96 -11.14
CA ARG A 188 -2.49 -13.92 -10.02
C ARG A 188 -1.86 -13.72 -8.64
N GLY A 189 -0.61 -14.11 -8.44
CA GLY A 189 0.07 -14.05 -7.14
C GLY A 189 0.67 -12.68 -6.77
N PHE A 190 0.73 -11.75 -7.72
CA PHE A 190 1.30 -10.41 -7.50
C PHE A 190 0.25 -9.49 -6.87
N LEU A 191 0.42 -8.92 -5.69
CA LEU A 191 -0.65 -8.13 -5.04
C LEU A 191 -1.02 -6.87 -5.85
N ILE A 192 -2.30 -6.48 -5.84
CA ILE A 192 -2.76 -5.20 -6.38
C ILE A 192 -3.55 -4.51 -5.27
N VAL A 193 -3.07 -3.36 -4.81
CA VAL A 193 -3.77 -2.52 -3.84
C VAL A 193 -4.29 -1.29 -4.59
N THR A 194 -5.60 -1.08 -4.55
CA THR A 194 -6.23 0.02 -5.30
C THR A 194 -6.86 1.05 -4.37
N PRO A 195 -6.30 2.27 -4.28
CA PRO A 195 -7.07 3.42 -3.77
C PRO A 195 -8.18 3.79 -4.77
N GLY A 196 -9.10 4.69 -4.41
CA GLY A 196 -10.17 5.09 -5.33
C GLY A 196 -11.39 4.17 -5.35
N VAL A 197 -11.50 3.23 -4.42
CA VAL A 197 -12.70 2.40 -4.29
C VAL A 197 -13.76 3.18 -3.51
N ARG A 198 -14.97 3.28 -4.06
CA ARG A 198 -16.11 4.01 -3.44
C ARG A 198 -17.38 3.17 -3.54
N PRO A 199 -18.16 3.02 -2.45
CA PRO A 199 -19.49 2.40 -2.55
C PRO A 199 -20.33 3.07 -3.63
N ALA A 200 -21.16 2.31 -4.33
CA ALA A 200 -22.11 2.87 -5.27
C ALA A 200 -22.97 3.89 -4.51
N ARG A 201 -22.85 5.17 -4.87
CA ARG A 201 -23.55 6.24 -4.19
C ARG A 201 -25.04 6.04 -4.41
N ARG A 202 -25.80 5.82 -3.34
CA ARG A 202 -27.25 5.94 -3.42
C ARG A 202 -27.69 7.39 -3.25
N ASP A 203 -27.18 8.16 -2.27
CA ASP A 203 -27.86 9.43 -1.91
C ASP A 203 -26.98 10.61 -1.39
N ALA A 204 -25.71 10.78 -1.77
CA ALA A 204 -24.88 11.90 -1.25
C ALA A 204 -24.12 12.74 -2.32
N PRO A 205 -24.15 14.09 -2.23
CA PRO A 205 -23.42 14.99 -3.13
C PRO A 205 -21.91 14.78 -3.01
N ALA A 206 -21.18 15.03 -4.10
CA ALA A 206 -19.73 14.85 -4.15
C ALA A 206 -19.02 15.98 -3.41
N GLU A 207 -18.38 15.64 -2.29
CA GLU A 207 -17.28 16.45 -1.80
C GLU A 207 -16.19 16.56 -2.89
N PRO A 208 -15.47 17.69 -2.97
CA PRO A 208 -14.34 17.85 -3.87
C PRO A 208 -13.22 16.90 -3.45
N ASP A 209 -13.20 15.71 -4.03
CA ASP A 209 -12.19 14.67 -3.81
C ASP A 209 -11.17 14.71 -4.95
N ASP A 210 -9.88 14.67 -4.61
CA ASP A 210 -8.77 14.64 -5.58
C ASP A 210 -8.72 13.32 -6.38
N GLN A 211 -9.46 12.27 -5.96
CA GLN A 211 -9.51 10.97 -6.65
C GLN A 211 -10.39 10.98 -7.90
N LYS A 212 -9.72 11.03 -9.07
CA LYS A 212 -10.36 11.11 -10.39
C LYS A 212 -10.62 9.76 -11.08
N ARG A 213 -10.08 8.65 -10.57
CA ARG A 213 -10.16 7.31 -11.18
C ARG A 213 -10.76 6.28 -10.20
N ILE A 214 -12.09 6.28 -10.08
CA ILE A 214 -12.84 5.49 -9.08
C ILE A 214 -13.52 4.24 -9.64
N MET A 215 -13.81 3.27 -8.77
CA MET A 215 -14.56 2.03 -9.07
C MET A 215 -15.30 1.54 -7.81
N THR A 216 -16.37 0.75 -7.97
CA THR A 216 -17.03 0.14 -6.80
C THR A 216 -16.20 -0.98 -6.17
N PRO A 217 -16.38 -1.31 -4.87
CA PRO A 217 -15.68 -2.43 -4.24
C PRO A 217 -15.91 -3.77 -4.95
N GLU A 218 -17.15 -4.04 -5.36
CA GLU A 218 -17.53 -5.28 -6.03
C GLU A 218 -16.83 -5.42 -7.38
N GLU A 219 -16.81 -4.36 -8.19
CA GLU A 219 -16.12 -4.35 -9.47
C GLU A 219 -14.61 -4.52 -9.30
N ALA A 220 -13.99 -3.82 -8.35
CA ALA A 220 -12.56 -3.94 -8.08
C ALA A 220 -12.18 -5.38 -7.67
N MET A 221 -12.97 -6.00 -6.79
CA MET A 221 -12.79 -7.39 -6.40
C MET A 221 -12.93 -8.35 -7.59
N ARG A 222 -13.96 -8.15 -8.42
CA ARG A 222 -14.20 -8.98 -9.62
C ARG A 222 -13.03 -8.91 -10.60
N LEU A 223 -12.38 -7.75 -10.72
CA LEU A 223 -11.22 -7.58 -11.59
C LEU A 223 -9.91 -8.16 -11.00
N GLY A 224 -9.90 -8.51 -9.72
CA GLY A 224 -8.77 -9.19 -9.06
C GLY A 224 -7.86 -8.29 -8.24
N ALA A 225 -8.43 -7.25 -7.62
CA ALA A 225 -7.84 -6.58 -6.46
C ALA A 225 -7.81 -7.51 -5.23
#